data_AF-A0A967ZDA0-F1
#
_entry.id   AF-A0A967ZDA0-F1
#
_cell.length_a   1.000
_cell.length_b   1.000
_cell.length_c   1.000
_cell.angle_alpha   90.00
_cell.angle_beta   90.00
_cell.angle_gamma   90.00
#
_symmetry.space_group_name_H-M   'P 1'
#
loop_
_entity.id
_entity.type
_entity.pdbx_description
1 polymer ?
#
loop_
_entity_poly.entity_id
_entity_poly.type
_entity_poly.pdbx_seq_one_letter_code
_entity_poly.pdbx_strand_id
1 'polypeptide(L)'
;MPDTTSRSFRSRVSELISDQVFARTDDSDTLVVDVVPADAAFRPFQGRIIRNIRVARVSVFEHYDETTEQSTVSALGRMGDALHIDTREPTIRKYFLMKAGERLDAEVLADTERLLRRTRFILDAKIEVLPVEQSSDSVDVLVVTRDNWSLGFDPRVKTARRFDFTIEERNLLGLGHQLRLDLDVDFDLNQQMGYTSRYTSDNLKGSFVLGEYRWRDADAERS
;
A
#
# COMPACT_ATOMS: atom_id res chain seq x y z
N MET A 1 -3.09 22.05 30.23
CA MET A 1 -3.26 22.75 28.95
C MET A 1 -3.60 21.71 27.89
N PRO A 2 -4.66 21.87 27.09
CA PRO A 2 -4.95 20.95 26.00
C PRO A 2 -3.90 21.11 24.89
N ASP A 3 -3.37 20.00 24.41
CA ASP A 3 -2.32 19.91 23.41
C ASP A 3 -2.83 20.38 22.03
N THR A 4 -2.48 21.62 21.66
CA THR A 4 -2.87 22.25 20.38
C THR A 4 -2.36 21.47 19.16
N THR A 5 -1.24 20.74 19.27
CA THR A 5 -0.72 19.93 18.16
C THR A 5 -1.58 18.71 17.83
N SER A 6 -2.38 18.23 18.79
CA SER A 6 -3.30 17.10 18.58
C SER A 6 -4.54 17.50 17.78
N ARG A 7 -5.02 18.74 17.97
CA ARG A 7 -6.20 19.26 17.26
C ARG A 7 -5.90 19.60 15.80
N SER A 8 -4.75 20.23 15.53
CA SER A 8 -4.30 20.53 14.16
C SER A 8 -3.99 19.26 13.36
N PHE A 9 -3.40 18.24 14.01
CA PHE A 9 -3.13 16.94 13.39
C PHE A 9 -4.42 16.23 12.94
N ARG A 10 -5.43 16.14 13.81
CA ARG A 10 -6.70 15.47 13.48
C ARG A 10 -7.44 16.14 12.33
N SER A 11 -7.46 17.47 12.30
CA SER A 11 -8.07 18.25 11.22
C SER A 11 -7.38 18.01 9.87
N ARG A 12 -6.03 18.04 9.84
CA ARG A 12 -5.26 17.79 8.61
C ARG A 12 -5.39 16.36 8.12
N VAL A 13 -5.40 15.37 9.01
CA VAL A 13 -5.64 13.97 8.62
C VAL A 13 -7.00 13.82 7.95
N SER A 14 -8.05 14.43 8.50
CA SER A 14 -9.40 14.39 7.91
C SER A 14 -9.46 15.04 6.52
N GLU A 15 -8.78 16.17 6.33
CA GLU A 15 -8.69 16.88 5.04
C GLU A 15 -7.99 16.02 3.97
N LEU A 16 -6.87 15.38 4.33
CA LEU A 16 -6.11 14.54 3.40
C LEU A 16 -6.81 13.24 3.04
N ILE A 17 -7.53 12.67 4.00
CA ILE A 17 -8.38 11.50 3.76
C ILE A 17 -9.46 11.88 2.74
N SER A 18 -10.12 13.02 2.92
CA SER A 18 -11.11 13.54 1.97
C SER A 18 -10.50 13.68 0.56
N ASP A 19 -9.40 14.42 0.42
CA ASP A 19 -8.74 14.64 -0.88
C ASP A 19 -8.35 13.35 -1.59
N GLN A 20 -7.76 12.38 -0.87
CA GLN A 20 -7.38 11.11 -1.48
C GLN A 20 -8.59 10.27 -1.87
N VAL A 21 -9.74 10.37 -1.17
CA VAL A 21 -10.95 9.56 -1.44
C VAL A 21 -11.72 10.13 -2.64
N PHE A 22 -11.69 11.45 -2.86
CA PHE A 22 -12.47 12.12 -3.89
C PHE A 22 -11.73 12.45 -5.19
N ALA A 23 -10.43 12.21 -5.29
CA ALA A 23 -9.65 12.42 -6.52
C ALA A 23 -9.95 11.33 -7.58
N ARG A 24 -11.18 11.30 -8.10
CA ARG A 24 -11.56 10.64 -9.35
C ARG A 24 -11.65 11.73 -10.41
N THR A 25 -10.59 11.88 -11.20
CA THR A 25 -10.53 12.88 -12.27
C THR A 25 -11.42 12.42 -13.43
N ASP A 26 -12.51 13.13 -13.67
CA ASP A 26 -13.28 13.05 -14.91
C ASP A 26 -12.39 13.48 -16.07
N ASP A 27 -12.16 12.57 -17.02
CA ASP A 27 -11.20 12.75 -18.10
C ASP A 27 -11.94 12.99 -19.42
N SER A 28 -12.20 14.27 -19.72
CA SER A 28 -12.45 14.72 -21.09
C SER A 28 -12.11 16.21 -21.23
N ASP A 29 -10.82 16.54 -21.27
CA ASP A 29 -10.31 17.65 -22.09
C ASP A 29 -8.78 17.63 -22.18
N THR A 30 -8.29 18.00 -23.36
CA THR A 30 -6.89 17.97 -23.80
C THR A 30 -5.88 18.42 -22.72
N LEU A 31 -5.16 17.45 -22.14
CA LEU A 31 -4.17 17.65 -21.08
C LEU A 31 -2.90 18.36 -21.60
N VAL A 32 -2.78 19.65 -21.32
CA VAL A 32 -1.47 20.26 -21.10
C VAL A 32 -1.01 19.77 -19.72
N VAL A 33 -0.28 18.66 -19.68
CA VAL A 33 0.29 18.16 -18.42
C VAL A 33 1.40 19.11 -18.02
N ASP A 34 1.07 20.11 -17.20
CA ASP A 34 2.08 20.91 -16.53
C ASP A 34 2.80 19.96 -15.54
N VAL A 35 4.00 19.53 -15.88
CA VAL A 35 4.77 18.57 -15.09
C VAL A 35 5.30 19.31 -13.85
N VAL A 36 4.48 19.41 -12.82
CA VAL A 36 4.90 19.94 -11.52
C VAL A 36 5.89 18.94 -10.90
N PRO A 37 7.12 19.37 -10.54
CA PRO A 37 8.06 18.50 -9.85
C PRO A 37 7.48 17.98 -8.53
N ALA A 38 7.64 16.68 -8.27
CA ALA A 38 7.09 16.03 -7.07
C ALA A 38 7.60 16.63 -5.74
N ASP A 39 8.79 17.23 -5.76
CA ASP A 39 9.43 17.86 -4.61
C ASP A 39 8.96 19.31 -4.35
N ALA A 40 8.24 19.91 -5.29
CA ALA A 40 7.86 21.33 -5.24
C ALA A 40 7.08 21.69 -3.96
N ALA A 41 6.22 20.79 -3.47
CA ALA A 41 5.47 20.96 -2.24
C ALA A 41 6.36 21.03 -0.97
N PHE A 42 7.55 20.42 -1.02
CA PHE A 42 8.45 20.31 0.12
C PHE A 42 9.55 21.38 0.15
N ARG A 43 9.89 21.97 -1.01
CA ARG A 43 10.93 23.01 -1.15
C ARG A 43 10.83 24.16 -0.14
N PRO A 44 9.64 24.70 0.22
CA PRO A 44 9.53 25.77 1.22
C PRO A 44 10.06 25.41 2.62
N PHE A 45 10.24 24.11 2.89
CA PHE A 45 10.68 23.58 4.18
C PHE A 45 12.11 23.05 4.16
N GLN A 46 12.83 23.18 3.04
CA GLN A 46 14.20 22.69 2.86
C GLN A 46 15.10 23.12 4.03
N GLY A 47 15.85 22.18 4.59
CA GLY A 47 16.85 22.44 5.63
C GLY A 47 16.30 22.61 7.06
N ARG A 48 14.98 22.64 7.26
CA ARG A 48 14.34 22.65 8.59
C ARG A 48 14.53 21.31 9.31
N ILE A 49 14.51 21.30 10.62
CA ILE A 49 14.67 20.07 11.41
C ILE A 49 13.36 19.30 11.47
N ILE A 50 13.38 18.02 11.08
CA ILE A 50 12.25 17.11 11.24
C ILE A 50 12.20 16.69 12.70
N ARG A 51 11.21 17.12 13.48
CA ARG A 51 11.11 16.74 14.90
C ARG A 51 10.46 15.38 15.07
N ASN A 52 9.33 15.16 14.39
CA ASN A 52 8.54 13.93 14.49
C ASN A 52 8.07 13.49 13.10
N ILE A 53 8.00 12.17 12.91
CA ILE A 53 7.38 11.55 11.74
C ILE A 53 6.22 10.68 12.23
N ARG A 54 4.99 11.07 11.90
CA ARG A 54 3.75 10.38 12.27
C ARG A 54 3.19 9.66 11.04
N VAL A 55 2.60 8.49 11.24
CA VAL A 55 1.95 7.72 10.18
C VAL A 55 0.45 7.66 10.46
N ALA A 56 -0.36 8.07 9.49
CA ALA A 56 -1.81 7.92 9.51
C ALA A 56 -2.22 6.96 8.39
N ARG A 57 -3.18 6.08 8.67
CA ARG A 57 -3.70 5.11 7.69
C ARG A 57 -5.14 5.45 7.35
N VAL A 58 -5.47 5.33 6.08
CA VAL A 58 -6.82 5.46 5.55
C VAL A 58 -7.37 4.07 5.27
N SER A 59 -8.56 3.75 5.78
CA SER A 59 -9.19 2.46 5.53
C SER A 59 -9.55 2.30 4.06
N VAL A 60 -9.45 1.07 3.54
CA VAL A 60 -9.71 0.71 2.13
C VAL A 60 -11.20 0.85 1.78
N PHE A 61 -12.10 0.78 2.76
CA PHE A 61 -13.55 0.79 2.55
C PHE A 61 -14.26 2.04 3.12
N GLU A 62 -13.53 2.99 3.70
CA GLU A 62 -14.10 4.28 4.07
C GLU A 62 -14.36 5.12 2.82
N HIS A 63 -15.54 4.92 2.23
CA HIS A 63 -16.19 5.95 1.42
C HIS A 63 -16.70 6.99 2.41
N TYR A 64 -15.97 8.09 2.55
CA TYR A 64 -16.57 9.29 3.12
C TYR A 64 -17.44 9.87 2.01
N ASP A 65 -18.74 9.63 2.03
CA ASP A 65 -19.67 10.39 1.19
C ASP A 65 -20.16 11.56 2.07
N GLU A 66 -19.76 12.79 1.77
CA GLU A 66 -20.28 13.98 2.46
C GLU A 66 -21.76 14.26 2.15
N THR A 67 -22.40 13.41 1.33
CA THR A 67 -23.83 13.48 1.04
C THR A 67 -24.46 12.10 1.18
N THR A 68 -25.44 12.02 2.08
CA THR A 68 -26.38 10.89 2.32
C THR A 68 -26.09 10.06 3.57
N GLU A 69 -26.92 10.31 4.58
CA GLU A 69 -27.20 9.47 5.75
C GLU A 69 -27.71 8.07 5.35
N GLN A 70 -26.86 7.23 4.73
CA GLN A 70 -27.04 5.78 4.62
C GLN A 70 -25.81 5.16 3.94
N SER A 71 -24.70 5.12 4.67
CA SER A 71 -23.54 4.28 4.35
C SER A 71 -23.95 2.80 4.40
N THR A 72 -24.56 2.32 3.32
CA THR A 72 -24.96 0.92 3.20
C THR A 72 -23.73 0.12 2.76
N VAL A 73 -22.78 -0.07 3.68
CA VAL A 73 -21.69 -1.02 3.45
C VAL A 73 -22.34 -2.36 3.16
N SER A 74 -22.18 -2.89 1.94
CA SER A 74 -22.77 -4.17 1.55
C SER A 74 -22.22 -5.28 2.46
N ALA A 75 -22.94 -6.39 2.64
CA ALA A 75 -22.44 -7.51 3.44
C ALA A 75 -21.07 -8.02 2.92
N LEU A 76 -20.81 -7.90 1.61
CA LEU A 76 -19.53 -8.19 0.99
C LEU A 76 -18.44 -7.19 1.39
N GLY A 77 -18.76 -5.89 1.51
CA GLY A 77 -17.82 -4.88 2.01
C GLY A 77 -17.39 -5.14 3.45
N ARG A 78 -18.34 -5.51 4.33
CA ARG A 78 -18.02 -5.87 5.73
C ARG A 78 -17.19 -7.14 5.87
N MET A 79 -17.43 -8.14 5.01
CA MET A 79 -16.56 -9.33 4.91
C MET A 79 -15.18 -8.97 4.36
N GLY A 80 -15.14 -7.99 3.45
CA GLY A 80 -13.93 -7.36 2.96
C GLY A 80 -13.10 -6.81 4.12
N ASP A 81 -13.63 -5.82 4.83
CA ASP A 81 -12.99 -5.21 6.00
C ASP A 81 -12.46 -6.24 7.02
N ALA A 82 -13.26 -7.28 7.31
CA ALA A 82 -12.88 -8.31 8.28
C ALA A 82 -11.72 -9.21 7.82
N LEU A 83 -11.53 -9.35 6.50
CA LEU A 83 -10.45 -10.15 5.91
C LEU A 83 -9.22 -9.32 5.55
N HIS A 84 -9.35 -7.99 5.46
CA HIS A 84 -8.23 -7.10 5.23
C HIS A 84 -7.34 -7.03 6.47
N ILE A 85 -6.03 -7.20 6.27
CA ILE A 85 -5.04 -6.98 7.32
C ILE A 85 -4.29 -5.70 6.99
N ASP A 86 -4.43 -4.70 7.86
CA ASP A 86 -3.72 -3.43 7.74
C ASP A 86 -2.20 -3.63 7.79
N THR A 87 -1.50 -2.83 6.99
CA THR A 87 -0.05 -2.75 6.98
C THR A 87 0.45 -2.16 8.29
N ARG A 88 1.34 -2.89 8.95
CA ARG A 88 1.92 -2.45 10.22
C ARG A 88 2.81 -1.23 10.02
N GLU A 89 2.79 -0.29 10.96
CA GLU A 89 3.67 0.89 10.91
C GLU A 89 5.16 0.57 10.71
N PRO A 90 5.73 -0.43 11.40
CA PRO A 90 7.14 -0.79 11.19
C PRO A 90 7.42 -1.25 9.77
N THR A 91 6.44 -1.84 9.07
CA THR A 91 6.57 -2.22 7.65
C THR A 91 6.66 -0.98 6.76
N ILE A 92 5.79 0.01 6.98
CA ILE A 92 5.77 1.28 6.24
C ILE A 92 7.08 2.05 6.48
N ARG A 93 7.52 2.14 7.75
CA ARG A 93 8.73 2.89 8.14
C ARG A 93 10.03 2.34 7.53
N LYS A 94 10.07 1.08 7.07
CA LYS A 94 11.24 0.52 6.36
C LYS A 94 11.54 1.25 5.04
N TYR A 95 10.56 1.95 4.49
CA TYR A 95 10.67 2.68 3.23
C TYR A 95 10.91 4.18 3.44
N PHE A 96 11.04 4.65 4.68
CA PHE A 96 11.36 6.04 4.93
C PHE A 96 12.84 6.27 4.68
N LEU A 97 13.14 7.19 3.75
CA LEU A 97 14.50 7.63 3.48
C LEU A 97 14.92 8.74 4.45
N MET A 98 13.99 9.23 5.26
CA MET A 98 14.23 10.24 6.29
C MET A 98 14.04 9.73 7.72
N LYS A 99 14.59 10.48 8.68
CA LYS A 99 14.54 10.22 10.13
C LYS A 99 14.23 11.49 10.91
N ALA A 100 13.63 11.32 12.08
CA ALA A 100 13.50 12.41 13.03
C ALA A 100 14.89 12.86 13.53
N GLY A 101 15.07 14.17 13.66
CA GLY A 101 16.29 14.84 14.11
C GLY A 101 17.19 15.36 12.99
N GLU A 102 16.94 15.00 11.73
CA GLU A 102 17.75 15.46 10.60
C GLU A 102 17.13 16.66 9.87
N ARG A 103 17.90 17.25 8.95
CA ARG A 103 17.42 18.34 8.08
C ARG A 103 16.54 17.77 6.99
N LEU A 104 15.38 18.38 6.80
CA LEU A 104 14.45 18.06 5.74
C LEU A 104 15.09 18.29 4.38
N ASP A 105 15.00 17.28 3.54
CA ASP A 105 15.37 17.33 2.14
C ASP A 105 14.12 17.02 1.28
N ALA A 106 13.71 17.99 0.46
CA ALA A 106 12.53 17.92 -0.38
C ALA A 106 12.57 16.74 -1.35
N GLU A 107 13.75 16.41 -1.89
CA GLU A 107 13.91 15.28 -2.81
C GLU A 107 13.72 13.95 -2.07
N VAL A 108 14.24 13.84 -0.84
CA VAL A 108 14.12 12.65 0.01
C VAL A 108 12.66 12.38 0.39
N LEU A 109 11.89 13.43 0.68
CA LEU A 109 10.44 13.30 0.96
C LEU A 109 9.68 12.82 -0.28
N ALA A 110 9.92 13.44 -1.44
CA ALA A 110 9.29 13.05 -2.70
C ALA A 110 9.66 11.61 -3.10
N ASP A 111 10.92 11.21 -2.92
CA ASP A 111 11.36 9.84 -3.17
C ASP A 111 10.76 8.84 -2.17
N THR A 112 10.57 9.24 -0.91
CA THR A 112 9.89 8.41 0.09
C THR A 112 8.43 8.16 -0.30
N GLU A 113 7.69 9.19 -0.74
CA GLU A 113 6.33 9.02 -1.29
C GLU A 113 6.32 8.04 -2.46
N ARG A 114 7.21 8.27 -3.44
CA ARG A 114 7.32 7.42 -4.64
C ARG A 114 7.67 5.98 -4.28
N LEU A 115 8.54 5.77 -3.29
CA LEU A 115 8.94 4.44 -2.84
C LEU A 115 7.78 3.71 -2.15
N LEU A 116 7.01 4.41 -1.31
CA LEU A 116 5.80 3.85 -0.68
C LEU A 116 4.76 3.43 -1.73
N ARG A 117 4.47 4.29 -2.73
CA ARG A 117 3.53 3.99 -3.82
C ARG A 117 3.97 2.85 -4.74
N ARG A 118 5.25 2.48 -4.73
CA ARG A 118 5.79 1.35 -5.48
C ARG A 118 5.67 0.01 -4.76
N THR A 119 5.30 0.01 -3.49
CA THR A 119 5.09 -1.22 -2.74
C THR A 119 3.80 -1.91 -3.17
N ARG A 120 3.71 -3.24 -2.99
CA ARG A 120 2.52 -4.01 -3.39
C ARG A 120 1.30 -3.78 -2.49
N PHE A 121 1.52 -3.32 -1.27
CA PHE A 121 0.54 -3.24 -0.20
C PHE A 121 0.02 -1.83 0.08
N ILE A 122 0.64 -0.79 -0.51
CA ILE A 122 0.14 0.59 -0.45
C ILE A 122 -0.46 0.95 -1.80
N LEU A 123 -1.73 1.36 -1.80
CA LEU A 123 -2.43 1.87 -2.96
C LEU A 123 -2.04 3.32 -3.26
N ASP A 124 -1.98 4.15 -2.22
CA ASP A 124 -1.52 5.53 -2.32
C ASP A 124 -0.79 5.98 -1.05
N ALA A 125 0.12 6.93 -1.19
CA ALA A 125 0.84 7.56 -0.09
C ALA A 125 1.01 9.05 -0.35
N LYS A 126 0.82 9.86 0.68
CA LYS A 126 1.04 11.31 0.66
C LYS A 126 1.76 11.73 1.92
N ILE A 127 2.71 12.63 1.80
CA ILE A 127 3.50 13.22 2.86
C ILE A 127 3.11 14.68 2.95
N GLU A 128 2.81 15.12 4.16
CA GLU A 128 2.51 16.51 4.47
C GLU A 128 3.49 17.02 5.50
N VAL A 129 4.00 18.22 5.26
CA VAL A 129 4.91 18.91 6.18
C VAL A 129 4.08 19.89 7.00
N LEU A 130 4.02 19.65 8.30
CA LEU A 130 3.25 20.44 9.25
C LEU A 130 4.18 21.46 9.93
N PRO A 131 4.00 22.77 9.68
CA PRO A 131 4.70 23.80 10.43
C PRO A 131 4.33 23.74 11.91
N VAL A 132 5.30 24.05 12.77
CA VAL A 132 5.10 24.09 14.22
C VAL A 132 4.71 25.51 14.60
N GLU A 133 3.60 25.70 15.31
CA GLU A 133 3.03 27.02 15.65
C GLU A 133 3.95 27.95 16.47
N GLN A 134 5.16 27.51 16.84
CA GLN A 134 6.12 28.28 17.65
C GLN A 134 7.60 28.06 17.26
N SER A 135 7.87 27.39 16.13
CA SER A 135 9.23 27.11 15.66
C SER A 135 9.35 27.48 14.18
N SER A 136 10.27 28.38 13.85
CA SER A 136 10.56 28.72 12.45
C SER A 136 11.54 27.75 11.79
N ASP A 137 12.32 27.02 12.59
CA ASP A 137 13.41 26.14 12.17
C ASP A 137 13.00 24.66 12.08
N SER A 138 11.81 24.31 12.53
CA SER A 138 11.41 22.92 12.75
C SER A 138 10.03 22.62 12.18
N VAL A 139 9.84 21.36 11.77
CA VAL A 139 8.60 20.84 11.19
C VAL A 139 8.28 19.45 11.74
N ASP A 140 7.01 19.10 11.73
CA ASP A 140 6.58 17.71 11.87
C ASP A 140 6.17 17.16 10.50
N VAL A 141 6.38 15.87 10.28
CA VAL A 141 6.01 15.21 9.03
C VAL A 141 4.89 14.21 9.29
N LEU A 142 3.84 14.29 8.50
CA LEU A 142 2.72 13.36 8.49
C LEU A 142 2.76 12.54 7.21
N VAL A 143 2.86 11.21 7.35
CA VAL A 143 2.77 10.26 6.24
C VAL A 143 1.39 9.64 6.28
N VAL A 144 0.57 9.91 5.27
CA VAL A 144 -0.75 9.33 5.09
C VAL A 144 -0.66 8.22 4.06
N THR A 145 -1.10 7.02 4.42
CA THR A 145 -1.10 5.87 3.51
C THR A 145 -2.50 5.30 3.37
N ARG A 146 -2.84 4.89 2.15
CA ARG A 146 -3.99 4.06 1.86
C ARG A 146 -3.50 2.67 1.46
N ASP A 147 -4.01 1.66 2.15
CA ASP A 147 -3.62 0.28 1.91
C ASP A 147 -4.30 -0.28 0.66
N ASN A 148 -3.64 -1.24 0.02
CA ASN A 148 -4.19 -2.00 -1.10
C ASN A 148 -4.73 -3.33 -0.60
N TRP A 149 -5.85 -3.79 -1.17
CA TRP A 149 -6.39 -5.12 -0.90
C TRP A 149 -5.39 -6.22 -1.28
N SER A 150 -5.03 -7.05 -0.30
CA SER A 150 -3.88 -7.95 -0.41
C SER A 150 -4.22 -9.40 -0.77
N LEU A 151 -5.43 -9.87 -0.46
CA LEU A 151 -5.88 -11.25 -0.73
C LEU A 151 -6.44 -11.39 -2.15
N GLY A 152 -5.93 -12.34 -2.93
CA GLY A 152 -6.31 -12.58 -4.32
C GLY A 152 -6.67 -14.05 -4.56
N PHE A 153 -7.69 -14.26 -5.39
CA PHE A 153 -8.10 -15.57 -5.88
C PHE A 153 -8.28 -15.47 -7.40
N ASP A 154 -7.65 -16.36 -8.16
CA ASP A 154 -7.64 -16.32 -9.62
C ASP A 154 -7.75 -17.74 -10.20
N PRO A 155 -8.97 -18.22 -10.47
CA PRO A 155 -9.22 -19.44 -11.22
C PRO A 155 -9.07 -19.18 -12.73
N ARG A 156 -8.27 -19.98 -13.43
CA ARG A 156 -8.08 -19.87 -14.88
C ARG A 156 -8.31 -21.20 -15.59
N VAL A 157 -9.09 -21.16 -16.66
CA VAL A 157 -9.25 -22.29 -17.58
C VAL A 157 -8.27 -22.10 -18.74
N LYS A 158 -7.24 -22.94 -18.83
CA LYS A 158 -6.25 -22.90 -19.94
C LYS A 158 -6.77 -23.60 -21.18
N THR A 159 -7.48 -24.71 -21.00
CA THR A 159 -8.09 -25.54 -22.05
C THR A 159 -9.29 -26.26 -21.44
N ALA A 160 -10.15 -26.91 -22.24
CA ALA A 160 -11.26 -27.72 -21.73
C ALA A 160 -10.85 -28.78 -20.69
N ARG A 161 -9.57 -29.13 -20.64
CA ARG A 161 -8.97 -30.14 -19.76
C ARG A 161 -7.80 -29.64 -18.91
N ARG A 162 -7.52 -28.34 -18.89
CA ARG A 162 -6.43 -27.75 -18.09
C ARG A 162 -6.94 -26.58 -17.27
N PHE A 163 -6.75 -26.68 -15.95
CA PHE A 163 -7.23 -25.71 -14.98
C PHE A 163 -6.10 -25.28 -14.07
N ASP A 164 -6.00 -23.98 -13.85
CA ASP A 164 -5.12 -23.38 -12.87
C ASP A 164 -5.96 -22.71 -11.79
N PHE A 165 -5.47 -22.72 -10.56
CA PHE A 165 -6.04 -21.96 -9.47
C PHE A 165 -4.93 -21.28 -8.68
N THR A 166 -5.02 -19.96 -8.55
CA THR A 166 -4.09 -19.17 -7.73
C THR A 166 -4.79 -18.65 -6.50
N ILE A 167 -4.14 -18.80 -5.35
CA ILE A 167 -4.39 -18.01 -4.14
C ILE A 167 -3.15 -17.16 -3.85
N GLU A 168 -3.34 -15.89 -3.52
CA GLU A 168 -2.24 -14.99 -3.21
C GLU A 168 -2.59 -14.09 -2.03
N GLU A 169 -1.65 -13.89 -1.11
CA GLU A 169 -1.72 -12.89 -0.06
C GLU A 169 -0.49 -11.97 -0.20
N ARG A 170 -0.71 -10.70 -0.57
CA ARG A 170 0.35 -9.73 -0.92
C ARG A 170 0.92 -8.95 0.26
N ASN A 171 0.28 -9.00 1.43
CA ASN A 171 0.68 -8.30 2.64
C ASN A 171 0.50 -9.21 3.87
N LEU A 172 1.13 -10.38 3.83
CA LEU A 172 0.96 -11.42 4.84
C LEU A 172 1.14 -10.84 6.25
N LEU A 173 0.05 -10.85 7.02
CA LEU A 173 -0.03 -10.34 8.40
C LEU A 173 0.37 -8.86 8.58
N GLY A 174 0.31 -8.06 7.51
CA GLY A 174 0.71 -6.64 7.51
C GLY A 174 2.23 -6.41 7.44
N LEU A 175 3.01 -7.43 7.06
CA LEU A 175 4.48 -7.41 7.07
C LEU A 175 5.12 -7.00 5.72
N GLY A 176 4.31 -6.80 4.69
CA GLY A 176 4.77 -6.56 3.31
C GLY A 176 5.32 -7.81 2.61
N HIS A 177 5.09 -8.99 3.18
CA HIS A 177 5.51 -10.27 2.61
C HIS A 177 4.40 -10.81 1.70
N GLN A 178 4.79 -11.57 0.69
CA GLN A 178 3.87 -12.20 -0.25
C GLN A 178 3.93 -13.72 -0.09
N LEU A 179 2.77 -14.35 -0.04
CA LEU A 179 2.61 -15.80 -0.16
C LEU A 179 1.70 -16.08 -1.34
N ARG A 180 2.15 -16.92 -2.27
CA ARG A 180 1.39 -17.33 -3.44
C ARG A 180 1.36 -18.85 -3.51
N LEU A 181 0.18 -19.40 -3.77
CA LEU A 181 -0.05 -20.81 -4.03
C LEU A 181 -0.70 -20.93 -5.40
N ASP A 182 0.01 -21.57 -6.32
CA ASP A 182 -0.47 -21.94 -7.64
C ASP A 182 -0.77 -23.45 -7.64
N LEU A 183 -1.98 -23.85 -8.02
CA LEU A 183 -2.39 -25.23 -8.25
C LEU A 183 -2.66 -25.41 -9.74
N ASP A 184 -2.13 -26.49 -10.33
CA ASP A 184 -2.34 -26.83 -11.72
C ASP A 184 -2.87 -28.25 -11.87
N VAL A 185 -3.88 -28.42 -12.72
CA VAL A 185 -4.52 -29.70 -13.01
C VAL A 185 -4.61 -29.87 -14.52
N ASP A 186 -3.99 -30.94 -15.03
CA ASP A 186 -3.97 -31.29 -16.45
C ASP A 186 -4.59 -32.67 -16.66
N PHE A 187 -5.79 -32.70 -17.24
CA PHE A 187 -6.52 -33.92 -17.56
C PHE A 187 -6.11 -34.55 -18.92
N ASP A 188 -5.28 -33.88 -19.74
CA ASP A 188 -4.79 -34.42 -21.01
C ASP A 188 -3.51 -35.27 -20.85
N LEU A 189 -2.66 -34.97 -19.85
CA LEU A 189 -1.42 -35.69 -19.55
C LEU A 189 -1.59 -36.59 -18.32
N ASN A 190 -2.24 -37.74 -18.47
CA ASN A 190 -2.39 -38.78 -17.42
C ASN A 190 -2.90 -38.26 -16.05
N GLN A 191 -3.71 -37.20 -16.04
CA GLN A 191 -4.21 -36.56 -14.80
C GLN A 191 -3.11 -35.98 -13.90
N GLN A 192 -2.07 -35.39 -14.50
CA GLN A 192 -1.02 -34.72 -13.73
C GLN A 192 -1.56 -33.54 -12.93
N MET A 193 -1.16 -33.50 -11.66
CA MET A 193 -1.38 -32.37 -10.77
C MET A 193 -0.04 -31.76 -10.38
N GLY A 194 -0.02 -30.44 -10.24
CA GLY A 194 1.10 -29.69 -9.73
C GLY A 194 0.65 -28.67 -8.70
N TYR A 195 1.57 -28.34 -7.80
CA TYR A 195 1.43 -27.14 -6.99
C TYR A 195 2.78 -26.44 -6.85
N THR A 196 2.73 -25.12 -6.86
CA THR A 196 3.87 -24.25 -6.60
C THR A 196 3.51 -23.31 -5.45
N SER A 197 4.31 -23.34 -4.39
CA SER A 197 4.28 -22.36 -3.31
C SER A 197 5.43 -21.39 -3.51
N ARG A 198 5.14 -20.10 -3.47
CA ARG A 198 6.15 -19.04 -3.53
C ARG A 198 5.98 -18.09 -2.36
N TYR A 199 7.08 -17.83 -1.66
CA TYR A 199 7.18 -16.82 -0.62
C TYR A 199 8.18 -15.74 -1.03
N THR A 200 7.78 -14.48 -0.93
CA THR A 200 8.64 -13.33 -1.26
C THR A 200 8.62 -12.33 -0.12
N SER A 201 9.78 -11.80 0.25
CA SER A 201 9.90 -10.71 1.21
C SER A 201 10.80 -9.61 0.65
N ASP A 202 10.22 -8.43 0.51
CA ASP A 202 10.93 -7.23 0.08
C ASP A 202 11.48 -6.56 1.35
N ASN A 203 12.80 -6.52 1.48
CA ASN A 203 13.50 -5.88 2.59
C ASN A 203 13.31 -6.59 3.96
N LEU A 204 13.65 -7.88 4.02
CA LEU A 204 13.89 -8.59 5.28
C LEU A 204 15.30 -8.28 5.78
N LYS A 205 15.42 -7.34 6.72
CA LYS A 205 16.71 -6.89 7.28
C LYS A 205 17.70 -6.41 6.19
N GLY A 206 17.22 -5.71 5.17
CA GLY A 206 18.05 -5.21 4.06
C GLY A 206 18.28 -6.19 2.92
N SER A 207 17.71 -7.40 2.99
CA SER A 207 17.84 -8.42 1.94
C SER A 207 16.49 -8.71 1.28
N PHE A 208 16.54 -9.13 0.01
CA PHE A 208 15.41 -9.70 -0.71
C PHE A 208 15.43 -11.22 -0.54
N VAL A 209 14.30 -11.81 -0.15
CA VAL A 209 14.18 -13.26 0.03
C VAL A 209 13.10 -13.78 -0.92
N LEU A 210 13.48 -14.76 -1.73
CA LEU A 210 12.56 -15.55 -2.56
C LEU A 210 12.73 -17.03 -2.19
N GLY A 211 11.66 -17.63 -1.70
CA GLY A 211 11.56 -19.07 -1.52
C GLY A 211 10.53 -19.62 -2.50
N GLU A 212 10.88 -20.68 -3.21
CA GLU A 212 9.95 -21.39 -4.08
C GLU A 212 10.04 -22.88 -3.82
N TYR A 213 8.88 -23.52 -3.68
CA TYR A 213 8.74 -24.96 -3.59
C TYR A 213 7.75 -25.40 -4.65
N ARG A 214 8.18 -26.34 -5.50
CA ARG A 214 7.38 -26.88 -6.59
C ARG A 214 7.31 -28.38 -6.47
N TRP A 215 6.10 -28.90 -6.58
CA TRP A 215 5.85 -30.31 -6.73
C TRP A 215 4.99 -30.54 -7.96
N ARG A 216 5.27 -31.61 -8.70
CA ARG A 216 4.47 -32.06 -9.82
C ARG A 216 4.52 -33.57 -9.87
N ASP A 217 3.38 -34.18 -10.13
CA ASP A 217 3.33 -35.61 -10.38
C ASP A 217 4.08 -35.95 -11.68
N ALA A 218 4.90 -37.00 -11.64
CA ALA A 218 5.77 -37.43 -12.74
C ALA A 218 5.22 -38.66 -13.49
N ASP A 219 4.09 -39.23 -13.03
CA ASP A 219 3.56 -40.44 -13.63
C ASP A 219 2.81 -40.14 -14.93
N ALA A 220 3.56 -40.06 -16.03
CA ALA A 220 3.07 -40.26 -17.40
C ALA A 220 4.10 -40.98 -18.31
N GLU A 221 5.18 -41.56 -17.76
CA GLU A 221 6.21 -42.27 -18.57
C GLU A 221 6.23 -43.80 -18.38
N ARG A 222 5.30 -44.39 -17.63
CA ARG A 222 5.21 -45.85 -17.47
C ARG A 222 3.79 -46.36 -17.64
N SER A 223 3.37 -46.56 -18.88
CA SER A 223 2.28 -47.46 -19.28
C SER A 223 2.40 -47.79 -20.76
#